data_AF-A0AAU9TG60-F1
#
_entry.id   AF-A0AAU9TG60-F1
#
_cell.length_a   1.000
_cell.length_b   1.000
_cell.length_c   1.000
_cell.angle_alpha   90.00
_cell.angle_beta   90.00
_cell.angle_gamma   90.00
#
_symmetry.space_group_name_H-M   'P 1'
#
loop_
_entity.id
_entity.type
_entity.pdbx_description
1 polymer ?
#
loop_
_entity_poly.entity_id
_entity_poly.type
_entity_poly.pdbx_seq_one_letter_code
_entity_poly.pdbx_strand_id
1 'polypeptide(L)'
;MNKLSVGEVLRTKNKNDNIIDLAKELGIDDVQKLEKIDLQWNNINFVKWQNINSTLEFWAEVNQYKNAADENPFKELCDLALTVISLPHSNAEIERIFSAMNNTKTKLRNRMNLKSINSVLMIKYSLRRINKSCYDYEIPIDVLKNIGTNKAYSFAKPTPQPQPSTSYINTSSRTDTLSISDFQIISDSSDDE
;
A
#
# COMPACT_ATOMS: atom_id res chain seq x y z
N MET A 1 8.38 13.42 4.72
CA MET A 1 9.17 12.44 5.49
C MET A 1 10.52 12.22 4.81
N ASN A 2 11.52 13.05 5.11
CA ASN A 2 12.89 12.92 4.55
C ASN A 2 13.88 12.26 5.54
N LYS A 3 13.41 11.90 6.76
CA LYS A 3 14.22 11.37 7.87
C LYS A 3 14.88 10.02 7.57
N LEU A 4 14.29 9.20 6.68
CA LEU A 4 14.81 7.89 6.29
C LEU A 4 15.63 7.94 4.98
N SER A 5 15.85 9.13 4.43
CA SER A 5 16.74 9.30 3.29
C SER A 5 18.17 8.97 3.71
N VAL A 6 18.95 8.33 2.84
CA VAL A 6 20.34 7.94 3.13
C VAL A 6 21.16 9.11 3.69
N GLY A 7 21.00 10.30 3.10
CA GLY A 7 21.72 11.50 3.53
C GLY A 7 21.37 11.96 4.94
N GLU A 8 20.13 11.76 5.39
CA GLU A 8 19.70 12.10 6.75
C GLU A 8 20.05 10.97 7.73
N VAL A 9 19.96 9.71 7.31
CA VAL A 9 20.34 8.52 8.11
C VAL A 9 21.82 8.58 8.48
N LEU A 10 22.68 8.90 7.51
CA LEU A 10 24.14 8.95 7.68
C LEU A 10 24.66 10.28 8.20
N ARG A 11 23.78 11.26 8.47
CA ARG A 11 24.19 12.55 9.04
C ARG A 11 24.57 12.39 10.51
N THR A 12 25.48 13.25 10.98
CA THR A 12 25.76 13.37 12.41
C THR A 12 24.47 13.72 13.14
N LYS A 13 24.04 12.83 14.04
CA LYS A 13 22.73 12.93 14.67
C LYS A 13 22.69 14.08 15.64
N ASN A 14 21.68 14.93 15.47
CA ASN A 14 21.36 15.94 16.46
C ASN A 14 20.44 15.33 17.51
N LYS A 15 20.39 15.94 18.70
CA LYS A 15 19.58 15.52 19.86
C LYS A 15 18.05 15.44 19.59
N ASN A 16 17.60 15.81 18.39
CA ASN A 16 16.20 15.93 17.97
C ASN A 16 15.81 14.94 16.86
N ASP A 17 16.69 14.02 16.45
CA ASP A 17 16.42 13.03 15.40
C ASP A 17 15.70 11.80 15.99
N ASN A 18 14.47 12.02 16.45
CA ASN A 18 13.68 10.99 17.13
C ASN A 18 13.05 10.03 16.11
N ILE A 19 13.78 8.98 15.73
CA ILE A 19 13.22 7.80 15.05
C ILE A 19 12.10 7.15 15.91
N ILE A 20 12.18 7.34 17.23
CA ILE A 20 11.21 6.89 18.22
C ILE A 20 9.84 7.55 18.00
N ASP A 21 9.80 8.84 17.69
CA ASP A 21 8.53 9.55 17.43
C ASP A 21 7.85 8.98 16.19
N LEU A 22 8.63 8.67 15.14
CA LEU A 22 8.11 8.02 13.94
C LEU A 22 7.61 6.60 14.24
N ALA A 23 8.31 5.83 15.08
CA ALA A 23 7.87 4.50 15.48
C ALA A 23 6.55 4.54 16.27
N LYS A 24 6.38 5.53 17.15
CA LYS A 24 5.12 5.76 17.88
C LYS A 24 3.98 6.17 16.94
N GLU A 25 4.23 7.06 15.98
CA GLU A 25 3.23 7.44 14.97
C GLU A 25 2.73 6.25 14.14
N LEU A 26 3.56 5.20 13.99
CA LEU A 26 3.21 3.96 13.29
C LEU A 26 2.55 2.90 14.19
N GLY A 27 2.27 3.23 15.45
CA GLY A 27 1.61 2.36 16.42
C GLY A 27 2.53 1.31 17.06
N ILE A 28 3.84 1.56 17.10
CA ILE A 28 4.78 0.71 17.85
C ILE A 28 4.90 1.25 19.28
N ASP A 29 4.14 0.66 20.20
CA ASP A 29 4.10 1.08 21.61
C ASP A 29 5.00 0.24 22.53
N ASP A 30 5.66 -0.79 22.00
CA ASP A 30 6.54 -1.69 22.77
C ASP A 30 7.88 -1.01 23.10
N VAL A 31 8.06 -0.67 24.38
CA VAL A 31 9.27 -0.03 24.91
C VAL A 31 10.54 -0.78 24.54
N GLN A 32 10.52 -2.12 24.57
CA GLN A 32 11.70 -2.93 24.25
C GLN A 32 12.09 -2.84 22.77
N LYS A 33 11.10 -2.72 21.88
CA LYS A 33 11.36 -2.50 20.44
C LYS A 33 11.85 -1.09 20.18
N LEU A 34 11.29 -0.09 20.86
CA LEU A 34 11.73 1.30 20.71
C LEU A 34 13.19 1.49 21.15
N GLU A 35 13.60 0.89 22.27
CA GLU A 35 15.00 0.91 22.72
C GLU A 35 15.94 0.23 21.72
N LYS A 36 15.54 -0.92 21.17
CA LYS A 36 16.30 -1.61 20.12
C LYS A 36 16.43 -0.76 18.86
N ILE A 37 15.34 -0.15 18.41
CA ILE A 37 15.32 0.71 17.22
C ILE A 37 16.26 1.91 17.43
N ASP A 38 16.26 2.54 18.60
CA ASP A 38 17.14 3.67 18.88
C ASP A 38 18.62 3.27 18.90
N LEU A 39 18.96 2.14 19.53
CA LEU A 39 20.31 1.57 19.50
C LEU A 39 20.76 1.23 18.08
N GLN A 40 19.91 0.55 17.31
CA GLN A 40 20.17 0.18 15.92
C GLN A 40 20.35 1.42 15.05
N TRP A 41 19.49 2.41 15.24
CA TRP A 41 19.57 3.70 14.58
C TRP A 41 20.96 4.27 14.83
N ASN A 42 21.42 4.36 16.08
CA ASN A 42 22.73 4.94 16.41
C ASN A 42 23.90 4.14 15.83
N ASN A 43 23.75 2.83 15.74
CA ASN A 43 24.80 1.95 15.25
C ASN A 43 24.95 1.91 13.73
N ILE A 44 23.94 2.35 12.96
CA ILE A 44 23.95 2.28 11.50
C ILE A 44 25.11 3.05 10.86
N ASN A 45 25.59 4.10 11.54
CA ASN A 45 26.68 4.96 11.08
C ASN A 45 28.07 4.33 11.24
N PHE A 46 28.20 3.25 12.03
CA PHE A 46 29.48 2.55 12.19
C PHE A 46 29.79 1.59 11.05
N VAL A 47 28.79 1.26 10.22
CA VAL A 47 28.94 0.38 9.06
C VAL A 47 29.08 1.22 7.80
N LYS A 48 30.01 0.85 6.92
CA LYS A 48 30.18 1.48 5.61
C LYS A 48 29.28 0.79 4.59
N TRP A 49 28.30 1.53 4.09
CA TRP A 49 27.33 1.06 3.10
C TRP A 49 27.80 1.37 1.68
N GLN A 50 27.51 0.47 0.74
CA GLN A 50 27.89 0.64 -0.68
C GLN A 50 26.86 1.48 -1.44
N ASN A 51 25.57 1.26 -1.18
CA ASN A 51 24.48 1.88 -1.91
C ASN A 51 24.02 3.17 -1.23
N ILE A 52 24.77 4.26 -1.42
CA ILE A 52 24.43 5.56 -0.82
C ILE A 52 23.57 6.47 -1.71
N ASN A 53 23.38 6.11 -2.98
CA ASN A 53 22.73 6.96 -3.98
C ASN A 53 21.21 6.81 -4.00
N SER A 54 20.67 5.70 -3.49
CA SER A 54 19.26 5.38 -3.53
C SER A 54 18.80 4.87 -2.17
N THR A 55 17.78 5.54 -1.60
CA THR A 55 17.18 5.15 -0.32
C THR A 55 16.65 3.72 -0.35
N LEU A 56 16.07 3.28 -1.47
CA LEU A 56 15.53 1.92 -1.58
C LEU A 56 16.65 0.87 -1.59
N GLU A 57 17.72 1.12 -2.36
CA GLU A 57 18.86 0.20 -2.45
C GLU A 57 19.64 0.15 -1.13
N PHE A 58 19.78 1.30 -0.46
CA PHE A 58 20.36 1.39 0.88
C PHE A 58 19.60 0.50 1.86
N TRP A 59 18.29 0.69 2.04
CA TRP A 59 17.53 -0.10 3.00
C TRP A 59 17.42 -1.58 2.61
N ALA A 60 17.51 -1.90 1.31
CA ALA A 60 17.63 -3.28 0.85
C ALA A 60 18.99 -3.90 1.26
N GLU A 61 20.09 -3.14 1.19
CA GLU A 61 21.41 -3.56 1.67
C GLU A 61 21.43 -3.76 3.19
N VAL A 62 20.89 -2.80 3.96
CA VAL A 62 20.81 -2.91 5.44
C VAL A 62 19.94 -4.12 5.84
N ASN A 63 18.87 -4.41 5.10
CA ASN A 63 18.02 -5.58 5.37
C ASN A 63 18.75 -6.91 5.08
N GLN A 64 19.64 -6.95 4.09
CA GLN A 64 20.44 -8.12 3.73
C GLN A 64 21.73 -8.25 4.56
N TYR A 65 22.09 -7.23 5.33
CA TYR A 65 23.29 -7.23 6.14
C TYR A 65 23.20 -8.28 7.25
N LYS A 66 24.26 -9.09 7.37
CA LYS A 66 24.38 -10.12 8.38
C LYS A 66 25.69 -9.98 9.14
N ASN A 67 25.63 -10.17 10.46
CA ASN A 67 26.79 -10.18 11.32
C ASN A 67 27.51 -11.55 11.26
N ALA A 68 28.59 -11.71 12.05
CA ALA A 68 29.35 -12.95 12.14
C ALA A 68 28.54 -14.15 12.69
N ALA A 69 27.37 -13.91 13.30
CA ALA A 69 26.44 -14.92 13.77
C ALA A 69 25.30 -15.22 12.77
N ASP A 70 25.39 -14.71 11.53
CA ASP A 70 24.35 -14.82 10.48
C ASP A 70 23.02 -14.14 10.83
N GLU A 71 23.00 -13.24 11.82
CA GLU A 71 21.83 -12.46 12.22
C GLU A 71 21.91 -11.02 11.70
N ASN A 72 20.76 -10.39 11.40
CA ASN A 72 20.72 -8.98 11.05
C ASN A 72 20.61 -8.12 12.31
N PRO A 73 21.66 -7.36 12.69
CA PRO A 73 21.63 -6.51 13.88
C PRO A 73 20.71 -5.29 13.74
N PHE A 74 20.24 -4.96 12.54
CA PHE A 74 19.39 -3.79 12.23
C PHE A 74 17.96 -4.16 11.83
N LYS A 75 17.51 -5.37 12.20
CA LYS A 75 16.25 -5.93 11.72
C LYS A 75 15.03 -5.04 12.05
N GLU A 76 14.85 -4.69 13.32
CA GLU A 76 13.71 -3.89 13.78
C GLU A 76 13.68 -2.49 13.13
N LEU A 77 14.85 -1.87 12.96
CA LEU A 77 14.99 -0.61 12.26
C LEU A 77 14.68 -0.73 10.76
N CYS A 78 15.15 -1.80 10.11
CA CYS A 78 14.85 -2.06 8.69
C CYS A 78 13.36 -2.28 8.47
N ASP A 79 12.72 -3.08 9.31
CA ASP A 79 11.29 -3.36 9.22
C ASP A 79 10.48 -2.05 9.33
N LEU A 80 10.86 -1.17 10.27
CA LEU A 80 10.29 0.17 10.40
C LEU A 80 10.49 1.00 9.13
N ALA A 81 11.73 1.09 8.64
CA ALA A 81 12.07 1.92 7.49
C ALA A 81 11.38 1.44 6.21
N LEU A 82 11.36 0.13 5.95
CA LEU A 82 10.69 -0.48 4.81
C LEU A 82 9.17 -0.28 4.89
N THR A 83 8.59 -0.37 6.09
CA THR A 83 7.16 -0.07 6.30
C THR A 83 6.85 1.36 5.89
N VAL A 84 7.64 2.34 6.37
CA VAL A 84 7.43 3.76 6.03
C VAL A 84 7.64 4.03 4.54
N ILE A 85 8.66 3.43 3.92
CA ILE A 85 8.95 3.60 2.49
C ILE A 85 7.88 2.95 1.61
N SER A 86 7.20 1.90 2.11
CA SER A 86 6.08 1.27 1.42
C SER A 86 4.82 2.13 1.39
N LEU A 87 4.71 3.10 2.30
CA LEU A 87 3.56 4.01 2.34
C LEU A 87 3.61 4.98 1.15
N PRO A 88 2.49 5.20 0.47
CA PRO A 88 2.42 6.19 -0.60
C PRO A 88 2.65 7.59 -0.03
N HIS A 89 3.78 8.22 -0.37
CA HIS A 89 4.18 9.54 0.15
C HIS A 89 3.24 10.67 -0.33
N SER A 90 2.45 10.46 -1.38
CA SER A 90 1.54 11.49 -1.90
C SER A 90 0.30 10.90 -2.56
N ASN A 91 -0.73 11.73 -2.66
CA ASN A 91 -1.95 11.44 -3.41
C ASN A 91 -1.74 11.41 -4.94
N ALA A 92 -0.54 11.75 -5.45
CA ALA A 92 -0.28 11.84 -6.87
C ALA A 92 -0.51 10.51 -7.62
N GLU A 93 -0.23 9.36 -6.98
CA GLU A 93 -0.51 8.05 -7.58
C GLU A 93 -2.02 7.77 -7.68
N ILE A 94 -2.79 8.21 -6.69
CA ILE A 94 -4.25 8.11 -6.70
C ILE A 94 -4.84 9.02 -7.79
N GLU A 95 -4.35 10.25 -7.91
CA GLU A 95 -4.74 11.17 -9.00
C GLU A 95 -4.40 10.60 -10.38
N ARG A 96 -3.26 9.91 -10.51
CA ARG A 96 -2.89 9.20 -11.73
C ARG A 96 -3.86 8.07 -12.05
N ILE A 97 -4.35 7.34 -11.03
CA ILE A 97 -5.41 6.33 -11.20
C ILE A 97 -6.71 6.99 -11.66
N PHE A 98 -7.12 8.10 -11.07
CA PHE A 98 -8.32 8.83 -11.49
C PHE A 98 -8.21 9.39 -12.91
N SER A 99 -7.06 9.91 -13.30
CA SER A 99 -6.79 10.33 -14.68
C SER A 99 -6.88 9.14 -15.66
N ALA A 100 -6.29 7.99 -15.32
CA ALA A 100 -6.39 6.77 -16.11
C ALA A 100 -7.84 6.24 -16.20
N MET A 101 -8.62 6.39 -15.12
CA MET A 101 -10.04 6.07 -15.08
C MET A 101 -10.84 6.98 -16.02
N ASN A 102 -10.56 8.28 -16.01
CA ASN A 102 -11.17 9.25 -16.92
C ASN A 102 -10.83 8.95 -18.38
N ASN A 103 -9.58 8.60 -18.69
CA ASN A 103 -9.18 8.17 -20.03
C ASN A 103 -9.85 6.86 -20.47
N THR A 104 -10.21 6.00 -19.52
CA THR A 104 -10.94 4.75 -19.79
C THR A 104 -12.44 5.01 -20.00
N LYS A 105 -13.01 6.03 -19.35
CA LYS A 105 -14.37 6.52 -19.56
C LYS A 105 -14.36 7.66 -20.60
N THR A 106 -14.33 7.32 -21.87
CA THR A 106 -14.43 8.32 -22.93
C THR A 106 -15.85 8.92 -23.00
N LYS A 107 -16.01 10.09 -23.65
CA LYS A 107 -17.32 10.73 -23.84
C LYS A 107 -18.34 9.80 -24.51
N LEU A 108 -17.90 8.95 -25.43
CA LEU A 108 -18.74 7.96 -26.13
C LEU A 108 -19.00 6.69 -25.29
N ARG A 109 -18.13 6.38 -24.32
CA ARG A 109 -18.19 5.18 -23.47
C ARG A 109 -18.19 5.57 -21.99
N ASN A 110 -19.14 6.42 -21.59
CA ASN A 110 -19.27 6.92 -20.23
C ASN A 110 -20.01 5.94 -19.30
N ARG A 111 -20.88 5.08 -19.86
CA ARG A 111 -21.63 4.06 -19.13
C ARG A 111 -20.88 2.73 -19.16
N MET A 112 -20.07 2.50 -18.13
CA MET A 112 -19.35 1.26 -17.89
C MET A 112 -19.62 0.75 -16.48
N ASN A 113 -19.86 -0.56 -16.33
CA ASN A 113 -20.02 -1.19 -15.03
C ASN A 113 -18.70 -1.08 -14.21
N LEU A 114 -18.83 -0.89 -12.90
CA LEU A 114 -17.70 -0.82 -11.96
C LEU A 114 -16.75 -2.02 -12.09
N LYS A 115 -17.28 -3.23 -12.25
CA LYS A 115 -16.46 -4.45 -12.42
C LYS A 115 -15.60 -4.37 -13.69
N SER A 116 -16.17 -3.89 -14.79
CA SER A 116 -15.48 -3.78 -16.08
C SER A 116 -14.40 -2.70 -16.04
N ILE A 117 -14.70 -1.52 -15.48
CA ILE A 117 -13.68 -0.47 -15.38
C ILE A 117 -12.54 -0.87 -14.46
N ASN A 118 -12.84 -1.51 -13.32
CA ASN A 118 -11.81 -2.01 -12.42
C ASN A 118 -10.92 -3.05 -13.12
N SER A 119 -11.51 -3.98 -13.86
CA SER A 119 -10.77 -4.99 -14.64
C SER A 119 -9.83 -4.35 -15.68
N VAL A 120 -10.32 -3.35 -16.43
CA VAL A 120 -9.51 -2.64 -17.44
C VAL A 120 -8.38 -1.86 -16.79
N LEU A 121 -8.64 -1.17 -15.67
CA LEU A 121 -7.61 -0.46 -14.92
C LEU A 121 -6.55 -1.43 -14.38
N MET A 122 -6.97 -2.53 -13.75
CA MET A 122 -6.07 -3.56 -13.23
C MET A 122 -5.15 -4.11 -14.31
N ILE A 123 -5.67 -4.43 -15.50
CA ILE A 123 -4.85 -4.90 -16.63
C ILE A 123 -3.85 -3.83 -17.09
N LYS A 124 -4.28 -2.57 -17.23
CA LYS A 124 -3.37 -1.48 -17.60
C LYS A 124 -2.24 -1.31 -16.58
N TYR A 125 -2.56 -1.36 -15.28
CA TYR A 125 -1.57 -1.19 -14.23
C TYR A 125 -0.67 -2.42 -14.08
N SER A 126 -1.19 -3.63 -14.24
CA SER A 126 -0.36 -4.85 -14.21
C SER A 126 0.65 -4.86 -15.36
N LEU A 127 0.24 -4.47 -16.57
CA LEU A 127 1.12 -4.31 -17.73
C LEU A 127 2.20 -3.24 -17.50
N ARG A 128 1.81 -2.09 -16.91
CA ARG A 128 2.77 -1.05 -16.52
C ARG A 128 3.79 -1.53 -15.49
N ARG A 129 3.37 -2.35 -14.50
CA ARG A 129 4.27 -2.90 -13.48
C ARG A 129 5.36 -3.80 -14.06
N ILE A 130 5.05 -4.55 -15.12
CA ILE A 130 6.01 -5.41 -15.83
C ILE A 130 6.73 -4.67 -16.97
N ASN A 131 6.55 -3.35 -17.10
CA ASN A 131 7.07 -2.52 -18.18
C ASN A 131 6.77 -3.05 -19.59
N LYS A 132 5.59 -3.65 -19.79
CA LYS A 132 5.14 -4.12 -21.11
C LYS A 132 3.92 -3.35 -21.60
N SER A 133 3.81 -3.16 -22.91
CA SER A 133 2.59 -2.67 -23.54
C SER A 133 1.66 -3.82 -23.90
N CYS A 134 0.42 -3.51 -24.30
CA CYS A 134 -0.51 -4.52 -24.81
C CYS A 134 -0.03 -5.19 -26.10
N TYR A 135 0.94 -4.59 -26.80
CA TYR A 135 1.54 -5.15 -28.00
C TYR A 135 2.66 -6.16 -27.68
N ASP A 136 3.35 -5.99 -26.55
CA ASP A 136 4.54 -6.79 -26.18
C ASP A 136 4.20 -7.91 -25.17
N TYR A 137 2.97 -7.93 -24.68
CA TYR A 137 2.54 -8.88 -23.67
C TYR A 137 2.09 -10.20 -24.30
N GLU A 138 2.93 -11.22 -24.16
CA GLU A 138 2.59 -12.59 -24.52
C GLU A 138 1.59 -13.17 -23.50
N ILE A 139 0.41 -13.54 -24.01
CA ILE A 139 -0.65 -14.13 -23.20
C ILE A 139 -0.30 -15.60 -22.93
N PRO A 140 -0.46 -16.10 -21.68
CA PRO A 140 -0.23 -17.51 -21.38
C PRO A 140 -1.06 -18.44 -22.28
N ILE A 141 -0.44 -19.51 -22.76
CA ILE A 141 -1.02 -20.48 -23.71
C ILE A 141 -2.34 -21.06 -23.20
N ASP A 142 -2.44 -21.30 -21.89
CA ASP A 142 -3.64 -21.87 -21.27
C ASP A 142 -4.84 -20.90 -21.33
N VAL A 143 -4.57 -19.59 -21.24
CA VAL A 143 -5.60 -18.56 -21.45
C VAL A 143 -5.98 -18.51 -22.93
N LEU A 144 -5.01 -18.57 -23.84
CA LEU A 144 -5.25 -18.56 -25.28
C LEU A 144 -6.13 -19.73 -25.74
N LYS A 145 -5.91 -20.93 -25.20
CA LYS A 145 -6.77 -22.11 -25.45
C LYS A 145 -8.23 -21.91 -25.05
N ASN A 146 -8.48 -21.05 -24.07
CA ASN A 146 -9.84 -20.75 -23.61
C ASN A 146 -10.50 -19.65 -24.44
N ILE A 147 -9.74 -18.82 -25.16
CA ILE A 147 -10.27 -17.78 -26.05
C ILE A 147 -10.98 -18.47 -27.24
N GLY A 148 -12.22 -18.07 -27.50
CA GLY A 148 -13.06 -18.68 -28.54
C GLY A 148 -13.81 -19.95 -28.10
N THR A 149 -13.58 -20.44 -26.87
CA THR A 149 -14.41 -21.50 -26.27
C THR A 149 -15.48 -20.91 -25.35
N ASN A 150 -16.65 -21.57 -25.26
CA ASN A 150 -17.74 -21.14 -24.37
C ASN A 150 -17.38 -21.17 -22.87
N LYS A 151 -16.25 -21.79 -22.50
CA LYS A 151 -15.73 -21.85 -21.13
C LYS A 151 -15.42 -20.46 -20.57
N ALA A 152 -15.04 -19.49 -21.41
CA ALA A 152 -14.79 -18.11 -20.97
C ALA A 152 -16.08 -17.37 -20.54
N TYR A 153 -17.24 -17.84 -21.00
CA TYR A 153 -18.55 -17.22 -20.76
C TYR A 153 -19.45 -18.04 -19.83
N SER A 154 -18.99 -19.21 -19.36
CA SER A 154 -19.72 -20.00 -18.37
C SER A 154 -19.59 -19.34 -16.99
N PHE A 155 -20.35 -18.28 -16.77
CA PHE A 155 -20.51 -17.74 -15.43
C PHE A 155 -21.28 -18.76 -14.60
N ALA A 156 -20.65 -19.30 -13.55
CA ALA A 156 -21.40 -19.97 -12.49
C ALA A 156 -22.45 -18.97 -11.98
N LYS A 157 -23.72 -19.38 -11.92
CA LYS A 157 -24.77 -18.57 -11.30
C LYS A 157 -24.27 -18.17 -9.91
N PRO A 158 -24.39 -16.88 -9.50
CA PRO A 158 -24.07 -16.51 -8.14
C PRO A 158 -24.87 -17.42 -7.22
N THR A 159 -24.19 -18.16 -6.35
CA THR A 159 -24.84 -18.86 -5.26
C THR A 159 -25.71 -17.84 -4.52
N PRO A 160 -27.00 -18.12 -4.27
CA PRO A 160 -27.83 -17.21 -3.49
C PRO A 160 -27.11 -16.96 -2.16
N GLN A 161 -26.73 -15.70 -1.91
CA GLN A 161 -26.38 -15.32 -0.54
C GLN A 161 -27.60 -15.60 0.33
N PRO A 162 -27.45 -16.17 1.53
CA PRO A 162 -28.57 -16.37 2.44
C PRO A 162 -29.28 -15.04 2.64
N GLN A 163 -30.52 -14.92 2.16
CA GLN A 163 -31.36 -13.81 2.54
C GLN A 163 -31.71 -13.98 4.03
N PRO A 164 -31.44 -12.99 4.89
CA PRO A 164 -32.13 -12.95 6.17
C PRO A 164 -33.62 -12.80 5.89
N SER A 165 -34.39 -13.72 6.46
CA SER A 165 -35.85 -13.79 6.38
C SER A 165 -36.49 -12.46 6.72
N THR A 166 -37.47 -12.12 5.89
CA THR A 166 -38.26 -10.91 5.83
C THR A 166 -39.02 -10.60 7.12
N SER A 167 -39.02 -9.33 7.54
CA SER A 167 -40.23 -8.69 8.06
C SER A 167 -40.35 -7.31 7.41
N TYR A 168 -41.36 -7.17 6.55
CA TYR A 168 -41.69 -5.94 5.85
C TYR A 168 -42.09 -4.84 6.83
N ILE A 169 -41.49 -3.65 6.71
CA ILE A 169 -42.18 -2.38 6.92
C ILE A 169 -41.93 -1.53 5.68
N ASN A 170 -43.04 -1.12 5.08
CA ASN A 170 -43.14 -0.41 3.81
C ASN A 170 -43.30 1.07 4.12
N THR A 171 -42.33 1.93 3.79
CA THR A 171 -42.57 3.38 3.68
C THR A 171 -41.65 4.04 2.63
N SER A 172 -42.31 4.86 1.83
CA SER A 172 -41.89 5.69 0.71
C SER A 172 -40.53 6.41 0.80
N SER A 173 -39.91 6.51 -0.38
CA SER A 173 -39.14 7.65 -0.92
C SER A 173 -38.13 8.35 -0.01
N ARG A 174 -36.83 8.27 -0.35
CA ARG A 174 -35.96 9.44 -0.53
C ARG A 174 -34.56 9.04 -1.00
N THR A 175 -33.93 10.01 -1.66
CA THR A 175 -32.56 10.03 -2.15
C THR A 175 -31.59 10.14 -0.97
N ASP A 176 -30.73 9.14 -0.76
CA ASP A 176 -29.67 9.26 0.24
C ASP A 176 -28.30 9.41 -0.42
N THR A 177 -27.85 10.66 -0.42
CA THR A 177 -26.46 11.08 -0.50
C THR A 177 -25.67 10.43 0.62
N LEU A 178 -24.53 9.79 0.30
CA LEU A 178 -23.58 9.36 1.33
C LEU A 178 -22.90 10.59 1.93
N SER A 179 -23.25 10.90 3.19
CA SER A 179 -22.66 11.97 4.00
C SER A 179 -21.39 11.48 4.70
N ILE A 180 -20.57 12.44 5.14
CA ILE A 180 -19.26 12.35 5.82
C ILE A 180 -19.35 11.72 7.23
N SER A 181 -20.32 10.83 7.47
CA SER A 181 -20.58 10.18 8.75
C SER A 181 -20.19 8.70 8.79
N ASP A 182 -19.72 8.11 7.67
CA ASP A 182 -19.31 6.70 7.61
C ASP A 182 -17.83 6.47 8.00
N PHE A 183 -17.09 7.52 8.37
CA PHE A 183 -15.75 7.41 8.97
C PHE A 183 -15.85 7.62 10.49
N GLN A 184 -16.17 6.53 11.21
CA GLN A 184 -16.13 6.56 12.68
C GLN A 184 -14.67 6.51 13.14
N ILE A 185 -14.15 7.67 13.56
CA ILE A 185 -12.97 7.79 14.42
C ILE A 185 -13.34 7.22 15.78
N ILE A 186 -12.48 6.34 16.32
CA ILE A 186 -12.56 5.87 17.70
C ILE A 186 -12.21 7.05 18.61
N SER A 187 -13.20 7.51 19.36
CA SER A 187 -13.03 8.30 20.58
C SER A 187 -12.70 7.37 21.74
N ASP A 188 -11.70 7.73 22.55
CA ASP A 188 -11.77 7.41 23.97
C ASP A 188 -11.70 8.73 24.77
N SER A 189 -12.55 8.77 25.79
CA SER A 189 -13.02 9.93 26.54
C SER A 189 -12.33 10.05 27.89
N SER A 190 -12.61 11.20 28.51
CA SER A 190 -12.59 11.55 29.95
C SER A 190 -11.45 12.51 30.32
N ASP A 191 -11.71 13.82 30.48
CA ASP A 191 -12.52 14.50 31.53
C ASP A 191 -11.86 14.26 32.91
N ASP A 192 -11.51 15.24 33.75
CA ASP A 192 -12.20 16.47 34.15
C ASP A 192 -11.22 17.50 34.81
N GLU A 193 -11.67 18.76 34.82
CA GLU A 193 -11.27 19.95 35.62
C GLU A 193 -9.90 20.64 35.41
#